data_AF-A0A7V9N7E6-F1
#
_entry.id   AF-A0A7V9N7E6-F1
#
_cell.length_a   1.000
_cell.length_b   1.000
_cell.length_c   1.000
_cell.angle_alpha   90.00
_cell.angle_beta   90.00
_cell.angle_gamma   90.00
#
_symmetry.space_group_name_H-M   'P 1'
#
loop_
_entity.id
_entity.type
_entity.pdbx_description
1 polymer ?
#
loop_
_entity_poly.entity_id
_entity_poly.type
_entity_poly.pdbx_seq_one_letter_code
_entity_poly.pdbx_strand_id
1 'polypeptide(L)'
;YEALATPLREHFPAAHWAAHGQGSAGYAVIARALADGAHVRVGFEDSVHLRDGSLAGSNAELVVWAVETARAVGRTPASFAEARAIVGCGE
;
A
#
# COMPACT_ATOMS: atom_id res chain seq x y z
N TYR A 1 7.72 -10.00 -4.77
CA TYR A 1 7.07 -8.82 -5.36
C TYR A 1 7.17 -8.84 -6.88
N GLU A 2 8.36 -8.70 -7.49
CA GLU A 2 8.51 -8.62 -8.97
C GLU A 2 7.90 -9.81 -9.73
N ALA A 3 8.05 -11.03 -9.19
CA ALA A 3 7.46 -12.24 -9.76
C ALA A 3 5.91 -12.18 -9.90
N LEU A 4 5.23 -11.31 -9.14
CA LEU A 4 3.80 -11.06 -9.25
C LEU A 4 3.50 -9.77 -10.02
N ALA A 5 4.25 -8.69 -9.76
CA ALA A 5 4.00 -7.36 -10.32
C ALA A 5 4.29 -7.27 -11.83
N THR A 6 5.30 -7.98 -12.33
CA THR A 6 5.66 -7.99 -13.76
C THR A 6 4.56 -8.61 -14.64
N PRO A 7 4.13 -9.87 -14.43
CA PRO A 7 3.09 -10.46 -15.26
C PRO A 7 1.76 -9.72 -15.13
N LEU A 8 1.44 -9.13 -13.97
CA LEU A 8 0.23 -8.33 -13.80
C LEU A 8 0.25 -7.10 -14.71
N ARG A 9 1.38 -6.36 -14.77
CA ARG A 9 1.52 -5.20 -15.66
C ARG A 9 1.54 -5.57 -17.14
N GLU A 10 2.16 -6.70 -17.48
CA GLU A 10 2.25 -7.17 -18.87
C GLU A 10 0.90 -7.66 -19.40
N HIS A 11 0.15 -8.43 -18.62
CA HIS A 11 -1.11 -9.02 -19.06
C HIS A 11 -2.32 -8.13 -18.80
N PHE A 12 -2.26 -7.25 -17.79
CA PHE A 12 -3.36 -6.37 -17.39
C PHE A 12 -2.88 -4.92 -17.21
N PRO A 13 -2.35 -4.26 -18.26
CA PRO A 13 -1.74 -2.93 -18.15
C PRO A 13 -2.69 -1.82 -17.69
N ALA A 14 -4.01 -2.03 -17.82
CA ALA A 14 -5.03 -1.08 -17.37
C ALA A 14 -5.59 -1.39 -15.98
N ALA A 15 -5.18 -2.49 -15.33
CA ALA A 15 -5.72 -2.86 -14.03
C ALA A 15 -5.11 -2.02 -12.90
N HIS A 16 -5.96 -1.55 -12.00
CA HIS A 16 -5.52 -1.09 -10.69
C HIS A 16 -5.23 -2.29 -9.80
N TRP A 17 -4.17 -2.21 -8.99
CA TRP A 17 -3.80 -3.27 -8.06
C TRP A 17 -3.21 -2.70 -6.78
N ALA A 18 -3.33 -3.47 -5.72
CA ALA A 18 -2.80 -3.14 -4.41
C ALA A 18 -1.88 -4.26 -3.89
N ALA A 19 -0.85 -3.88 -3.12
CA ALA A 19 0.00 -4.83 -2.42
C ALA A 19 -0.15 -4.71 -0.91
N HIS A 20 0.00 -5.84 -0.23
CA HIS A 20 0.12 -5.94 1.22
C HIS A 20 1.10 -7.06 1.56
N GLY A 21 1.50 -7.16 2.82
CA GLY A 21 2.34 -8.25 3.28
C GLY A 21 2.27 -8.42 4.78
N GLN A 22 2.48 -9.66 5.22
CA GLN A 22 2.30 -10.06 6.61
C GLN A 22 3.56 -9.81 7.45
N GLY A 23 3.36 -9.30 8.66
CA GLY A 23 4.41 -9.03 9.63
C GLY A 23 5.48 -8.05 9.12
N SER A 24 6.71 -8.21 9.62
CA SER A 24 7.82 -7.29 9.31
C SER A 24 8.21 -7.26 7.82
N ALA A 25 7.99 -8.36 7.10
CA ALA A 25 8.25 -8.43 5.66
C ALA A 25 7.32 -7.51 4.84
N GLY A 26 6.13 -7.18 5.37
CA GLY A 26 5.17 -6.30 4.73
C GLY A 26 5.72 -4.91 4.43
N TYR A 27 6.56 -4.36 5.31
CA TYR A 27 7.16 -3.04 5.15
C TYR A 27 7.95 -2.89 3.85
N ALA A 28 8.74 -3.90 3.48
CA ALA A 28 9.52 -3.88 2.24
C ALA A 28 8.63 -4.01 1.00
N VAL A 29 7.59 -4.86 1.07
CA VAL A 29 6.61 -5.04 -0.01
C VAL A 29 5.85 -3.75 -0.28
N ILE A 30 5.34 -3.10 0.77
CA ILE A 30 4.56 -1.86 0.68
C ILE A 30 5.42 -0.70 0.19
N ALA A 31 6.66 -0.54 0.69
CA ALA A 31 7.57 0.49 0.21
C ALA A 31 7.88 0.33 -1.29
N ARG A 32 8.10 -0.90 -1.74
CA ARG A 32 8.32 -1.20 -3.17
C ARG A 32 7.06 -0.92 -4.01
N ALA A 33 5.90 -1.36 -3.53
CA ALA A 33 4.61 -1.11 -4.17
C ALA A 33 4.33 0.39 -4.36
N LEU A 34 4.61 1.19 -3.33
CA LEU A 34 4.46 2.63 -3.40
C LEU A 34 5.37 3.25 -4.46
N ALA A 35 6.64 2.83 -4.53
CA ALA A 35 7.62 3.30 -5.50
C ALA A 35 7.25 2.94 -6.95
N ASP A 36 6.64 1.78 -7.17
CA ASP A 36 6.19 1.35 -8.50
C ASP A 36 4.79 1.91 -8.88
N GLY A 37 4.21 2.78 -8.05
CA GLY A 37 2.92 3.43 -8.34
C GLY A 37 1.67 2.62 -7.98
N ALA A 38 1.81 1.44 -7.36
CA ALA A 38 0.69 0.60 -6.94
C ALA A 38 -0.05 1.15 -5.71
N HIS A 39 -1.26 0.67 -5.45
CA HIS A 39 -1.96 0.95 -4.18
C HIS A 39 -1.43 0.02 -3.07
N VAL A 40 -1.72 0.35 -1.81
CA VAL A 40 -1.27 -0.48 -0.68
C VAL A 40 -2.35 -0.64 0.36
N ARG A 41 -2.27 -1.74 1.10
CA ARG A 41 -3.08 -2.01 2.28
C ARG A 41 -2.15 -2.18 3.50
N VAL A 42 -2.59 -1.63 4.63
CA VAL A 42 -1.97 -1.78 5.95
C VAL A 42 -3.03 -1.96 7.02
N GLY A 43 -2.67 -2.58 8.14
CA GLY A 43 -3.51 -2.71 9.32
C GLY A 43 -3.14 -3.91 10.18
N PHE A 44 -3.81 -4.05 11.32
CA PHE A 44 -3.63 -5.13 12.30
C PHE A 44 -3.89 -6.53 11.75
N GLU A 45 -4.64 -6.65 10.65
CA GLU A 45 -4.78 -7.93 9.94
C GLU A 45 -3.44 -8.39 9.37
N ASP A 46 -2.62 -7.46 8.88
CA ASP A 46 -1.35 -7.75 8.23
C ASP A 46 -0.19 -7.72 9.25
N SER A 47 -0.20 -6.75 10.18
CA SER A 47 0.83 -6.61 11.21
C SER A 47 0.32 -5.87 12.44
N VAL A 48 0.67 -6.38 13.63
CA VAL A 48 0.49 -5.68 14.92
C VAL A 48 1.73 -4.86 15.34
N HIS A 49 2.83 -4.95 14.58
CA HIS A 49 4.08 -4.26 14.88
C HIS A 49 4.36 -3.12 13.89
N LEU A 50 4.92 -2.01 14.40
CA LEU A 50 5.55 -0.93 13.66
C LEU A 50 6.83 -1.41 12.96
N ARG A 51 7.38 -0.57 12.06
CA ARG A 51 8.57 -0.92 11.25
C ARG A 51 9.81 -1.22 12.09
N ASP A 52 9.92 -0.60 13.26
CA ASP A 52 11.01 -0.82 14.21
C ASP A 52 10.81 -2.07 15.08
N GLY A 53 9.69 -2.77 14.92
CA GLY A 53 9.34 -3.98 15.66
C GLY A 53 8.57 -3.73 16.96
N SER A 54 8.32 -2.48 17.35
CA SER A 54 7.45 -2.17 18.50
C SER A 54 5.98 -2.46 18.19
N LEU A 55 5.14 -2.69 19.21
CA LEU A 55 3.70 -2.87 19.01
C LEU A 55 3.06 -1.54 18.59
N ALA A 56 2.25 -1.60 17.54
CA ALA A 56 1.45 -0.45 17.11
C ALA A 56 0.29 -0.23 18.08
N GLY A 57 0.11 1.00 18.54
CA GLY A 57 -0.99 1.39 19.45
C GLY A 57 -2.34 1.47 18.74
N SER A 58 -2.34 1.63 17.41
CA SER A 58 -3.55 1.69 16.59
C SER A 58 -3.26 1.36 15.12
N ASN A 59 -4.31 1.03 14.36
CA ASN A 59 -4.22 0.98 12.89
C ASN A 59 -3.75 2.31 12.29
N ALA A 60 -4.07 3.44 12.93
CA ALA A 60 -3.69 4.76 12.44
C ALA A 60 -2.17 4.96 12.41
N GLU A 61 -1.41 4.37 13.34
CA GLU A 61 0.06 4.45 13.32
C GLU A 61 0.65 3.71 12.12
N LEU A 62 0.08 2.56 11.74
CA LEU A 62 0.47 1.83 10.53
C LEU A 62 0.14 2.64 9.27
N VAL A 63 -1.01 3.34 9.27
CA VAL A 63 -1.42 4.24 8.18
C VAL A 63 -0.48 5.45 8.09
N VAL A 64 -0.07 6.05 9.20
CA VAL A 64 0.89 7.19 9.22
C VAL A 64 2.18 6.79 8.50
N TRP A 65 2.75 5.63 8.85
CA TRP A 65 3.94 5.13 8.17
C TRP A 65 3.73 4.95 6.66
N ALA A 66 2.59 4.38 6.22
CA ALA A 66 2.30 4.21 4.80
C ALA A 66 2.16 5.56 4.06
N VAL A 67 1.52 6.55 4.69
CA VAL A 67 1.35 7.91 4.16
C VAL A 67 2.70 8.62 4.03
N GLU A 68 3.56 8.54 5.05
CA GLU A 68 4.91 9.11 5.02
C GLU A 68 5.75 8.46 3.93
N THR A 69 5.68 7.14 3.79
CA THR A 69 6.39 6.40 2.75
C THR A 69 5.89 6.78 1.35
N ALA A 70 4.57 6.98 1.17
CA ALA A 70 4.01 7.44 -0.09
C ALA A 70 4.52 8.84 -0.46
N ARG A 71 4.53 9.76 0.51
CA ARG A 71 5.05 11.12 0.32
C ARG A 71 6.54 11.13 0.00
N ALA A 72 7.32 10.26 0.62
CA ALA A 72 8.76 10.14 0.37
C ALA A 72 9.09 9.73 -1.09
N VAL A 73 8.18 9.02 -1.76
CA VAL A 73 8.30 8.67 -3.19
C VAL A 73 7.53 9.62 -4.11
N GLY A 74 7.13 10.79 -3.61
CA GLY A 74 6.46 11.83 -4.41
C GLY A 74 4.98 11.55 -4.70
N ARG A 75 4.32 10.68 -3.92
CA ARG A 75 2.90 10.36 -4.07
C ARG A 75 2.07 10.97 -2.96
N THR A 76 0.85 11.36 -3.31
CA THR A 76 -0.15 11.89 -2.37
C THR A 76 -1.24 10.83 -2.16
N PRO A 77 -1.60 10.48 -0.91
CA PRO A 77 -2.75 9.62 -0.65
C PRO A 77 -4.03 10.19 -1.26
N ALA A 78 -4.80 9.33 -1.92
CA ALA A 78 -6.08 9.72 -2.51
C ALA A 78 -7.10 10.10 -1.42
N SER A 79 -7.87 11.14 -1.68
CA SER A 79 -9.12 11.41 -0.97
C SER A 79 -10.14 10.30 -1.22
N PHE A 80 -11.19 10.25 -0.40
CA PHE A 80 -12.27 9.28 -0.57
C PHE A 80 -12.93 9.34 -1.96
N ALA A 81 -13.17 10.55 -2.47
CA ALA A 81 -13.78 10.76 -3.78
C ALA A 81 -12.86 10.27 -4.92
N GLU A 82 -11.57 10.57 -4.85
CA GLU A 82 -10.58 10.08 -5.82
C GLU A 82 -10.47 8.55 -5.76
N ALA A 83 -10.44 7.96 -4.56
CA ALA A 83 -10.36 6.51 -4.39
C ALA A 83 -11.55 5.80 -5.03
N ARG A 84 -12.77 6.31 -4.82
CA ARG A 84 -13.99 5.80 -5.48
C ARG A 84 -13.90 5.86 -7.00
N ALA A 85 -13.46 6.99 -7.54
CA ALA A 85 -13.28 7.16 -8.97
C ALA A 85 -12.24 6.17 -9.54
N ILE A 86 -11.12 5.97 -8.84
CA ILE A 86 -10.07 5.02 -9.24
C ILE A 86 -10.60 3.58 -9.30
N VAL A 87 -11.37 3.14 -8.30
CA VAL A 87 -11.86 1.75 -8.25
C VAL A 87 -13.17 1.53 -9.01
N GLY A 88 -13.69 2.56 -9.68
CA GLY A 88 -14.94 2.47 -10.44
C GLY A 88 -16.20 2.35 -9.57
N CYS A 89 -16.13 2.74 -8.30
CA CYS A 89 -17.33 2.92 -7.47
C CYS A 89 -17.94 4.28 -7.80
N GLY A 90 -19.15 4.29 -8.39
CA GLY A 90 -19.91 5.51 -8.69
C GLY A 90 -20.20 6.38 -7.47
N GLU A 91 -20.95 7.48 -7.65
CA GLU A 91 -21.50 8.27 -6.52
C GLU A 91 -22.31 7.42 -5.54
#